data_AF-A0A2D4NM46-F1
#
_entry.id   AF-A0A2D4NM46-F1
#
_cell.length_a   1.000
_cell.length_b   1.000
_cell.length_c   1.000
_cell.angle_alpha   90.00
_cell.angle_beta   90.00
_cell.angle_gamma   90.00
#
_symmetry.space_group_name_H-M   'P 1'
#
loop_
_entity.id
_entity.type
_entity.pdbx_description
1 polymer ?
#
loop_
_entity_poly.entity_id
_entity_poly.type
_entity_poly.pdbx_seq_one_letter_code
_entity_poly.pdbx_strand_id
1 'polypeptide(L)'
;VHMDSVEFEKLEWMKNLPPLRQNQIKKGMQARFSLKGELIPPDKEFPTHLGLHHHGEEAERAGYALQELFHLSRSQVTQQRTLALQVLGHIVQKAKAGGFASLLKGSVLQVLLDAGFLFLLRFSLDDPVDNVMAATVHALHALLV
;
A
#
# COMPACT_ATOMS: atom_id res chain seq x y z
N VAL A 1 10.11 -36.64 -27.15
CA VAL A 1 9.72 -35.29 -26.67
C VAL A 1 10.83 -34.36 -27.14
N HIS A 2 10.54 -33.54 -28.14
CA HIS A 2 11.54 -32.68 -28.78
C HIS A 2 11.82 -31.45 -27.90
N MET A 3 13.05 -31.33 -27.41
CA MET A 3 13.59 -30.18 -26.67
C MET A 3 14.55 -29.35 -27.55
N ASP A 4 14.43 -29.48 -28.87
CA ASP A 4 15.40 -28.95 -29.83
C ASP A 4 15.14 -27.49 -30.21
N SER A 5 14.02 -26.91 -29.77
CA SER A 5 13.63 -25.52 -30.02
C SER A 5 13.64 -24.71 -28.73
N VAL A 6 14.53 -23.71 -28.66
CA VAL A 6 14.54 -22.75 -27.56
C VAL A 6 13.36 -21.80 -27.70
N GLU A 7 12.46 -21.81 -26.73
CA GLU A 7 11.31 -20.91 -26.67
C GLU A 7 11.71 -19.58 -26.02
N PHE A 8 12.19 -18.63 -26.82
CA PHE A 8 12.71 -17.35 -26.32
C PHE A 8 11.70 -16.52 -25.52
N GLU A 9 10.40 -16.69 -25.79
CA GLU A 9 9.31 -16.07 -25.03
C GLU A 9 9.27 -16.58 -23.57
N LYS A 10 9.58 -17.85 -23.35
CA LYS A 10 9.75 -18.43 -22.01
C LYS A 10 11.06 -18.03 -21.34
N LEU A 11 11.98 -17.36 -22.03
CA LEU A 11 13.22 -16.83 -21.45
C LEU A 11 13.09 -15.37 -21.05
N GLU A 12 11.94 -14.72 -21.32
CA GLU A 12 11.76 -13.29 -20.99
C GLU A 12 11.79 -13.03 -19.48
N TRP A 13 11.33 -13.97 -18.65
CA TRP A 13 11.41 -13.85 -17.19
C TRP A 13 12.85 -13.92 -16.65
N MET A 14 13.80 -14.41 -17.44
CA MET A 14 15.24 -14.49 -17.07
C MET A 14 16.01 -13.23 -17.45
N LYS A 15 15.40 -12.29 -18.17
CA LYS A 15 16.01 -10.99 -18.49
C LYS A 15 16.02 -10.13 -17.22
N ASN A 16 17.08 -9.36 -17.02
CA ASN A 16 17.08 -8.32 -15.99
C ASN A 16 15.90 -7.38 -16.22
N LEU A 17 15.28 -6.91 -15.13
CA LEU A 17 14.25 -5.89 -15.24
C LEU A 17 14.81 -4.69 -16.04
N PRO A 18 14.01 -4.09 -16.92
CA PRO A 18 14.40 -2.86 -17.59
C PRO A 18 14.80 -1.81 -16.54
N PRO A 19 15.82 -0.97 -16.81
CA PRO A 19 16.21 0.08 -15.89
C PRO A 19 15.03 1.02 -15.63
N LEU A 20 14.92 1.48 -14.37
CA LEU A 20 13.88 2.40 -13.89
C LEU A 20 13.52 3.45 -14.95
N ARG A 21 12.25 3.53 -15.33
CA ARG A 21 11.75 4.60 -16.21
C ARG A 21 11.74 5.93 -15.43
N GLN A 22 12.91 6.52 -15.23
CA GLN A 22 13.10 7.80 -14.51
C GLN A 22 12.22 8.93 -15.09
N ASN A 23 11.83 8.85 -16.36
CA ASN A 23 11.01 9.84 -17.03
C ASN A 23 9.52 9.82 -16.65
N GLN A 24 8.99 8.76 -16.00
CA GLN A 24 7.61 8.75 -15.49
C GLN A 24 7.48 9.32 -14.07
N ILE A 25 8.60 9.55 -13.36
CA ILE A 25 8.65 9.96 -11.95
C ILE A 25 8.11 11.39 -11.72
N LYS A 26 7.98 12.23 -12.76
CA LYS A 26 7.83 13.68 -12.59
C LYS A 26 6.40 14.25 -12.67
N LYS A 27 5.37 13.46 -13.02
CA LYS A 27 3.97 13.96 -13.06
C LYS A 27 2.96 12.84 -12.83
N GLY A 28 2.24 12.89 -11.69
CA GLY A 28 1.08 12.03 -11.43
C GLY A 28 1.34 10.73 -10.67
N MET A 29 2.50 10.57 -10.02
CA MET A 29 2.80 9.37 -9.23
C MET A 29 1.86 9.22 -8.03
N GLN A 30 1.50 7.98 -7.72
CA GLN A 30 0.72 7.69 -6.51
C GLN A 30 1.59 7.83 -5.27
N ALA A 31 1.01 8.42 -4.21
CA ALA A 31 1.64 8.47 -2.90
C ALA A 31 1.74 7.05 -2.33
N ARG A 32 2.94 6.67 -1.87
CA ARG A 32 3.20 5.37 -1.23
C ARG A 32 3.56 5.56 0.23
N PHE A 33 3.11 4.63 1.06
CA PHE A 33 3.24 4.71 2.50
C PHE A 33 4.02 3.52 3.06
N SER A 34 4.84 3.79 4.07
CA SER A 34 5.52 2.74 4.85
C SER A 34 4.54 2.03 5.78
N LEU A 35 4.98 0.94 6.41
CA LEU A 35 4.20 0.24 7.43
C LEU A 35 3.84 1.13 8.63
N LYS A 36 4.62 2.19 8.86
CA LYS A 36 4.37 3.20 9.91
C LYS A 36 3.48 4.35 9.43
N GLY A 37 2.93 4.27 8.23
CA GLY A 37 2.09 5.30 7.61
C GLY A 37 2.85 6.55 7.15
N GLU A 38 4.17 6.45 6.96
CA GLU A 38 4.99 7.58 6.51
C GLU A 38 5.04 7.63 4.98
N LEU A 39 5.06 8.83 4.40
CA LEU A 39 5.26 8.97 2.97
C LEU A 39 6.65 8.50 2.56
N ILE A 40 6.68 7.69 1.52
CA ILE A 40 7.92 7.21 0.93
C ILE A 40 8.30 8.11 -0.25
N PRO A 41 9.49 8.75 -0.21
CA PRO A 41 10.00 9.50 -1.35
C PRO A 41 10.16 8.60 -2.58
N PRO A 42 9.81 9.08 -3.79
CA PRO A 42 9.84 8.26 -4.99
C PRO A 42 11.25 7.78 -5.38
N ASP A 43 12.29 8.54 -5.03
CA ASP A 43 13.68 8.28 -5.42
C ASP A 43 14.46 7.46 -4.37
N LYS A 44 13.80 6.98 -3.31
CA LYS A 44 14.46 6.29 -2.22
C LYS A 44 14.35 4.77 -2.37
N GLU A 45 15.49 4.12 -2.50
CA GLU A 45 15.59 2.67 -2.44
C GLU A 45 15.50 2.16 -0.99
N PHE A 46 14.83 1.03 -0.79
CA PHE A 46 14.70 0.38 0.50
C PHE A 46 15.18 -1.07 0.43
N PRO A 47 15.83 -1.59 1.46
CA PRO A 47 16.11 -3.02 1.56
C PRO A 47 14.81 -3.83 1.50
N THR A 48 14.77 -4.85 0.63
CA THR A 48 13.58 -5.68 0.39
C THR A 48 13.13 -6.48 1.61
N HIS A 49 14.05 -6.77 2.55
CA HIS A 49 13.75 -7.50 3.79
C HIS A 49 12.90 -6.71 4.80
N LEU A 50 12.61 -5.42 4.55
CA LEU A 50 11.79 -4.58 5.44
C LEU A 50 10.28 -4.83 5.31
N GLY A 51 9.85 -5.77 4.46
CA GLY A 51 8.43 -6.05 4.24
C GLY A 51 7.69 -4.92 3.52
N LEU A 52 8.43 -3.95 2.96
CA LEU A 52 7.92 -2.95 2.04
C LEU A 52 7.87 -3.59 0.64
N HIS A 53 6.90 -4.47 0.45
CA HIS A 53 6.73 -5.14 -0.83
C HIS A 53 6.41 -4.14 -1.93
N HIS A 54 6.99 -4.36 -3.10
CA HIS A 54 6.67 -3.59 -4.28
C HIS A 54 5.51 -4.30 -4.99
N HIS A 55 4.32 -3.72 -4.95
CA HIS A 55 3.10 -4.33 -5.48
C HIS A 55 2.48 -3.49 -6.61
N GLY A 56 1.59 -4.11 -7.37
CA GLY A 56 0.72 -3.46 -8.36
C GLY A 56 1.45 -2.89 -9.58
N GLU A 57 0.84 -1.85 -10.15
CA GLU A 57 1.30 -1.17 -11.37
C GLU A 57 2.66 -0.45 -11.21
N GLU A 58 3.12 -0.26 -9.97
CA GLU A 58 4.41 0.37 -9.64
C GLU A 58 5.28 -0.56 -8.76
N ALA A 59 5.42 -1.82 -9.18
CA ALA A 59 6.22 -2.86 -8.51
C ALA A 59 7.73 -2.56 -8.42
N GLU A 60 8.18 -1.38 -8.82
CA GLU A 60 9.56 -0.91 -8.65
C GLU A 60 9.72 0.00 -7.44
N ARG A 61 8.62 0.35 -6.74
CA ARG A 61 8.61 1.29 -5.61
C ARG A 61 8.20 0.64 -4.30
N ALA A 62 8.92 0.98 -3.24
CA ALA A 62 8.63 0.51 -1.89
C ALA A 62 7.33 1.10 -1.31
N GLY A 63 6.74 0.35 -0.38
CA GLY A 63 5.54 0.74 0.36
C GLY A 63 4.25 0.48 -0.38
N TYR A 64 3.14 0.97 0.17
CA TYR A 64 1.79 0.68 -0.33
C TYR A 64 1.06 1.97 -0.69
N ALA A 65 0.40 2.01 -1.84
CA ALA A 65 -0.57 3.03 -2.18
C ALA A 65 -1.88 2.81 -1.41
N LEU A 66 -2.70 3.85 -1.26
CA LEU A 66 -3.98 3.75 -0.55
C LEU A 66 -4.92 2.71 -1.18
N GLN A 67 -4.96 2.64 -2.52
CA GLN A 67 -5.77 1.67 -3.24
C GLN A 67 -5.35 0.22 -2.93
N GLU A 68 -4.05 -0.04 -2.84
CA GLU A 68 -3.51 -1.36 -2.50
C GLU A 68 -3.89 -1.75 -1.07
N LEU A 69 -3.82 -0.80 -0.12
CA LEU A 69 -4.25 -1.03 1.26
C LEU A 69 -5.75 -1.35 1.34
N PHE A 70 -6.60 -0.65 0.58
CA PHE A 70 -8.03 -0.98 0.46
C PHE A 70 -8.31 -2.33 -0.19
N HIS A 71 -7.42 -2.80 -1.06
CA HIS A 71 -7.52 -4.13 -1.64
C HIS A 71 -7.13 -5.19 -0.60
N LEU A 72 -5.97 -5.02 0.04
CA LEU A 72 -5.43 -5.94 1.05
C LEU A 72 -6.32 -6.06 2.29
N SER A 73 -7.00 -4.99 2.69
CA SER A 73 -7.96 -5.01 3.80
C SER A 73 -9.14 -5.97 3.60
N ARG A 74 -9.38 -6.42 2.36
CA ARG A 74 -10.44 -7.37 1.98
C ARG A 74 -9.90 -8.73 1.51
N SER A 75 -8.60 -8.97 1.69
CA SER A 75 -7.98 -10.23 1.29
C SER A 75 -8.52 -11.43 2.08
N GLN A 76 -8.50 -12.61 1.46
CA GLN A 76 -8.74 -13.87 2.18
C GLN A 76 -7.63 -14.18 3.21
N VAL A 77 -6.46 -13.56 3.06
CA VAL A 77 -5.32 -13.74 3.96
C VAL A 77 -5.43 -12.80 5.16
N THR A 78 -5.63 -13.37 6.35
CA THR A 78 -5.77 -12.62 7.61
C THR A 78 -4.65 -11.62 7.84
N GLN A 79 -3.39 -12.03 7.63
CA GLN A 79 -2.24 -11.16 7.85
C GLN A 79 -2.27 -9.92 6.95
N GLN A 80 -2.74 -10.05 5.70
CA GLN A 80 -2.88 -8.92 4.78
C GLN A 80 -3.97 -7.96 5.25
N ARG A 81 -5.10 -8.48 5.74
CA ARG A 81 -6.17 -7.63 6.29
C ARG A 81 -5.69 -6.86 7.52
N THR A 82 -5.08 -7.54 8.49
CA THR A 82 -4.54 -6.92 9.70
C THR A 82 -3.51 -5.85 9.36
N LEU A 83 -2.53 -6.17 8.49
CA LEU A 83 -1.50 -5.23 8.06
C LEU A 83 -2.11 -3.97 7.43
N ALA A 84 -3.02 -4.15 6.47
CA ALA A 84 -3.61 -3.04 5.75
C ALA A 84 -4.38 -2.09 6.68
N LEU A 85 -5.16 -2.63 7.61
CA LEU A 85 -5.92 -1.85 8.58
C LEU A 85 -5.00 -1.10 9.55
N GLN A 86 -3.92 -1.72 10.02
CA GLN A 86 -2.92 -1.05 10.87
C GLN A 86 -2.26 0.11 10.13
N VAL A 87 -1.81 -0.12 8.89
CA VAL A 87 -1.16 0.92 8.08
C VAL A 87 -2.14 2.07 7.80
N LEU A 88 -3.38 1.78 7.44
CA LEU A 88 -4.41 2.81 7.25
C LEU A 88 -4.66 3.61 8.54
N GLY A 89 -4.70 2.97 9.70
CA GLY A 89 -4.79 3.64 11.00
C GLY A 89 -3.63 4.61 11.24
N HIS A 90 -2.40 4.18 10.99
CA HIS A 90 -1.22 5.05 11.10
C HIS A 90 -1.26 6.24 10.12
N ILE A 91 -1.71 6.01 8.88
CA ILE A 91 -1.86 7.07 7.87
C ILE A 91 -2.89 8.10 8.35
N VAL A 92 -4.04 7.67 8.85
CA VAL A 92 -5.09 8.56 9.38
C VAL A 92 -4.57 9.40 10.54
N GLN A 93 -3.88 8.77 11.49
CA GLN A 93 -3.28 9.46 12.64
C GLN A 93 -2.32 10.57 12.18
N LYS A 94 -1.42 10.25 11.25
CA LYS A 94 -0.46 11.23 10.70
C LYS A 94 -1.13 12.31 9.85
N ALA A 95 -2.18 11.96 9.10
CA ALA A 95 -2.96 12.92 8.32
C ALA A 95 -3.64 13.95 9.22
N LYS A 96 -4.28 13.51 10.31
CA LYS A 96 -4.91 14.41 11.30
C LYS A 96 -3.89 15.30 12.01
N ALA A 97 -2.68 14.79 12.26
CA ALA A 97 -1.58 15.58 12.80
C ALA A 97 -0.93 16.54 11.79
N GLY A 98 -1.45 16.63 10.55
CA GLY A 98 -0.93 17.52 9.51
C GLY A 98 0.36 17.06 8.85
N GLY A 99 0.81 15.82 9.09
CA GLY A 99 2.12 15.31 8.64
C GLY A 99 2.32 15.23 7.13
N PHE A 100 1.27 15.46 6.34
CA PHE A 100 1.32 15.41 4.87
C PHE A 100 1.07 16.77 4.19
N ALA A 101 0.72 17.82 4.94
CA ALA A 101 0.27 19.09 4.37
C ALA A 101 1.32 19.78 3.48
N SER A 102 2.61 19.59 3.77
CA SER A 102 3.73 20.12 2.99
C SER A 102 4.19 19.21 1.84
N LEU A 103 3.76 17.94 1.85
CA LEU A 103 4.27 16.89 0.94
C LEU A 103 3.26 16.52 -0.15
N LEU A 104 1.97 16.68 0.12
CA LEU A 104 0.89 16.31 -0.80
C LEU A 104 -0.04 17.49 -1.05
N LYS A 105 -0.62 17.51 -2.25
CA LYS A 105 -1.72 18.43 -2.58
C LYS A 105 -3.04 17.79 -2.14
N GLY A 106 -3.77 18.46 -1.26
CA GLY A 106 -5.07 18.01 -0.76
C GLY A 106 -5.00 17.23 0.55
N SER A 107 -6.16 16.79 1.02
CA SER A 107 -6.31 16.09 2.30
C SER A 107 -6.35 14.58 2.09
N VAL A 108 -5.33 13.87 2.58
CA VAL A 108 -5.31 12.39 2.60
C VAL A 108 -6.52 11.84 3.35
N LEU A 109 -6.92 12.50 4.45
CA LEU A 109 -8.08 12.11 5.22
C LEU A 109 -9.37 12.21 4.39
N GLN A 110 -9.55 13.30 3.63
CA GLN A 110 -10.72 13.46 2.76
C GLN A 110 -10.75 12.38 1.68
N VAL A 111 -9.61 12.12 1.03
CA VAL A 111 -9.48 11.06 0.01
C VAL A 111 -9.87 9.70 0.57
N LEU A 112 -9.43 9.36 1.79
CA LEU A 112 -9.81 8.12 2.46
C LEU A 112 -11.31 8.03 2.73
N LEU A 113 -11.90 9.11 3.25
CA LEU A 113 -13.34 9.16 3.54
C LEU A 113 -14.17 9.02 2.26
N ASP A 114 -13.81 9.73 1.19
CA ASP A 114 -14.47 9.66 -0.12
C ASP A 114 -14.34 8.27 -0.75
N ALA A 115 -13.21 7.58 -0.53
CA ALA A 115 -12.99 6.21 -0.97
C ALA A 115 -13.78 5.16 -0.15
N GLY A 116 -14.53 5.57 0.88
CA GLY A 116 -15.36 4.69 1.68
C GLY A 116 -14.64 4.06 2.89
N PHE A 117 -13.63 4.72 3.45
CA PHE A 117 -12.89 4.21 4.62
C PHE A 117 -13.79 3.88 5.82
N LEU A 118 -14.84 4.68 6.07
CA LEU A 118 -15.81 4.40 7.14
C LEU A 118 -16.54 3.07 6.95
N PHE A 119 -16.96 2.78 5.71
CA PHE A 119 -17.61 1.50 5.39
C PHE A 119 -16.63 0.35 5.51
N LEU A 120 -15.38 0.54 5.06
CA LEU A 120 -14.34 -0.45 5.23
C LEU A 120 -14.15 -0.82 6.71
N LEU A 121 -14.00 0.18 7.60
CA LEU A 121 -13.88 -0.07 9.03
C LEU A 121 -15.11 -0.76 9.59
N ARG A 122 -16.32 -0.32 9.22
CA ARG A 122 -17.56 -0.94 9.69
C ARG A 122 -17.63 -2.42 9.31
N PHE A 123 -17.29 -2.78 8.07
CA PHE A 123 -17.27 -4.18 7.65
C PHE A 123 -16.17 -4.97 8.34
N SER A 124 -14.98 -4.39 8.53
CA SER A 124 -13.88 -5.08 9.21
C SER A 124 -14.13 -5.32 10.71
N LEU A 125 -15.05 -4.58 11.35
CA LEU A 125 -15.50 -4.88 12.72
C LEU A 125 -16.29 -6.20 12.81
N ASP A 126 -16.84 -6.70 11.71
CA ASP A 126 -17.53 -8.00 11.66
C ASP A 126 -16.56 -9.16 11.30
N ASP A 127 -15.24 -8.90 11.22
CA ASP A 127 -14.26 -9.96 10.93
C ASP A 127 -14.19 -10.96 12.10
N PRO A 128 -14.19 -12.28 11.85
CA PRO A 128 -14.18 -13.28 12.92
C PRO A 128 -12.83 -13.39 13.65
N VAL A 129 -11.78 -12.69 13.19
CA VAL A 129 -10.43 -12.76 13.76
C VAL A 129 -10.16 -11.56 14.66
N ASP A 130 -9.85 -11.82 15.94
CA ASP A 130 -9.56 -10.80 16.96
C ASP A 130 -8.50 -9.77 16.54
N ASN A 131 -7.42 -10.23 15.90
CA ASN A 131 -6.35 -9.33 15.45
C ASN A 131 -6.81 -8.36 14.36
N VAL A 132 -7.75 -8.76 13.51
CA VAL A 132 -8.33 -7.88 12.49
C VAL A 132 -9.22 -6.86 13.19
N MET A 133 -10.12 -7.29 14.07
CA MET A 133 -10.97 -6.40 14.87
C MET A 133 -10.15 -5.38 15.66
N ALA A 134 -9.08 -5.82 16.34
CA ALA A 134 -8.19 -4.94 17.11
C ALA A 134 -7.53 -3.86 16.23
N ALA A 135 -7.05 -4.24 15.04
CA ALA A 135 -6.52 -3.29 14.05
C ALA A 135 -7.59 -2.31 13.56
N THR A 136 -8.82 -2.78 13.32
CA THR A 136 -9.95 -1.95 12.92
C THR A 136 -10.33 -0.95 14.01
N VAL A 137 -10.42 -1.39 15.27
CA VAL A 137 -10.70 -0.51 16.42
C VAL A 137 -9.60 0.54 16.58
N HIS A 138 -8.34 0.17 16.39
CA HIS A 138 -7.23 1.13 16.41
C HIS A 138 -7.35 2.18 15.29
N ALA A 139 -7.68 1.75 14.07
CA ALA A 139 -7.87 2.66 12.95
C ALA A 139 -9.11 3.58 13.13
N LEU A 140 -10.19 3.06 13.71
CA LEU A 140 -11.37 3.84 14.07
C LEU A 140 -11.07 4.85 15.17
N HIS A 141 -10.31 4.46 16.20
CA HIS A 141 -9.84 5.36 17.24
C HIS A 141 -9.00 6.49 16.63
N ALA A 142 -8.03 6.16 15.76
CA ALA A 142 -7.22 7.17 15.08
C ALA A 142 -8.06 8.16 14.26
N LEU A 143 -9.19 7.72 13.70
CA LEU A 143 -10.10 8.60 12.98
C LEU A 143 -10.84 9.56 13.92
N LEU A 144 -11.37 9.05 15.04
CA LEU A 144 -12.27 9.79 15.93
C LEU A 144 -11.56 10.69 16.95
N VAL A 145 -10.40 10.26 17.44
CA VAL A 145 -9.61 10.92 18.49
C VAL A 145 -8.35 11.50 17.88
#